data_AF-A0A4U0UBE1-F1
#
_entry.id   AF-A0A4U0UBE1-F1
#
_cell.length_a   1.000
_cell.length_b   1.000
_cell.length_c   1.000
_cell.angle_alpha   90.00
_cell.angle_beta   90.00
_cell.angle_gamma   90.00
#
_symmetry.space_group_name_H-M   'P 1'
#
loop_
_entity.id
_entity.type
_entity.pdbx_description
1 polymer ?
#
loop_
_entity_poly.entity_id
_entity_poly.type
_entity_poly.pdbx_seq_one_letter_code
_entity_poly.pdbx_strand_id
1 'polypeptide(L)'
;MADVDTRREYGGGGGFRQNGGGGRAYGGNKRKRGREDDDVEQGRPDRRPRHSEAPPGTRLRRALLEIGDDPLRLPQEAAQNAAKLATENYEDEYVRDTFCTVALKLAVEQPFKIPMIAGVIQYANADNSEVAKDIISKAASQLQEYLDGGHWRELKLVLRLIACLSPLYEEDGVLPVLDELFNRAVDLQTASQEDAVGLELVKVILLTIPYLLAANGDAALQQAASELLARTDIIASAQNPLEPLVDPYPDANSPDEKPMACASVISLLQRQLQDEESNGWPLKCIPRVYDPSFKQANTNGDAPEETKSDEEAKPTPKHAFPTITVPSTVNPGPKALFPEIYFSLYADQEIESVPPTSSISACLLRDAILDTINILDFNRNATARFLNDIDCYWAPDTFVKRSTAFDKLRDMPSGKSTWKPEDVAIDAIFSQIFQLPTPEHRLVYYHSLITESCKISPGAIAPSLGRAIRFLFRGVDSMDMELAFRFMDWFGHHLSNFEFRWKWAEWYA
;
A
#
# COMPACT_ATOMS: atom_id res chain seq x y z
N MET A 1 32.29 -59.72 25.34
CA MET A 1 31.75 -59.21 26.62
C MET A 1 30.54 -58.38 26.23
N ALA A 2 29.47 -59.10 25.87
CA ALA A 2 28.29 -59.32 26.71
C ALA A 2 27.47 -58.03 26.80
N ASP A 3 26.61 -57.77 25.81
CA ASP A 3 25.22 -58.27 25.70
C ASP A 3 24.36 -57.81 26.88
N VAL A 4 23.24 -57.14 26.58
CA VAL A 4 21.90 -57.75 26.41
C VAL A 4 20.94 -56.57 26.08
N ASP A 5 20.39 -56.44 24.87
CA ASP A 5 19.15 -57.07 24.34
C ASP A 5 17.86 -56.58 25.07
N THR A 6 16.70 -56.31 24.46
CA THR A 6 16.18 -56.65 23.13
C THR A 6 14.91 -55.83 22.83
N ARG A 7 14.62 -55.80 21.54
CA ARG A 7 13.45 -55.34 20.78
C ARG A 7 12.19 -56.23 20.95
N ARG A 8 11.08 -55.75 20.34
CA ARG A 8 9.94 -56.49 19.71
C ARG A 8 8.81 -56.99 20.65
N GLU A 9 7.55 -57.18 20.26
CA GLU A 9 6.84 -57.18 18.97
C GLU A 9 5.30 -57.10 19.16
N TYR A 10 4.63 -56.71 18.07
CA TYR A 10 3.29 -57.06 17.54
C TYR A 10 2.30 -57.99 18.28
N GLY A 11 1.02 -57.64 18.10
CA GLY A 11 -0.17 -58.53 18.14
C GLY A 11 -1.38 -57.76 18.69
N GLY A 12 -2.55 -57.62 18.08
CA GLY A 12 -3.27 -58.44 17.10
C GLY A 12 -4.68 -58.71 17.63
N GLY A 13 -5.73 -58.37 16.87
CA GLY A 13 -7.14 -58.70 17.15
C GLY A 13 -7.97 -57.46 17.51
N GLY A 14 -8.98 -57.02 16.75
CA GLY A 14 -9.92 -57.77 15.92
C GLY A 14 -11.22 -57.96 16.72
N GLY A 15 -12.28 -57.20 16.40
CA GLY A 15 -13.56 -57.34 17.11
C GLY A 15 -14.62 -56.31 16.75
N PHE A 16 -15.23 -56.49 15.58
CA PHE A 16 -16.49 -55.84 15.16
C PHE A 16 -17.68 -56.17 16.09
N ARG A 17 -18.65 -55.23 16.11
CA ARG A 17 -20.14 -55.34 16.18
C ARG A 17 -20.72 -54.45 17.28
N GLN A 18 -21.44 -53.37 16.97
CA GLN A 18 -22.75 -53.24 16.28
C GLN A 18 -23.94 -53.58 17.18
N ASN A 19 -24.96 -52.70 17.08
CA ASN A 19 -26.28 -52.65 17.74
C ASN A 19 -26.26 -52.11 19.16
N GLY A 20 -27.00 -51.05 19.46
CA GLY A 20 -28.44 -50.86 19.21
C GLY A 20 -29.01 -50.54 20.59
N GLY A 21 -29.60 -49.39 20.88
CA GLY A 21 -30.84 -48.90 20.31
C GLY A 21 -31.77 -48.62 21.48
N GLY A 22 -32.29 -47.39 21.55
CA GLY A 22 -33.57 -47.04 22.18
C GLY A 22 -33.66 -47.05 23.72
N GLY A 23 -34.31 -46.03 24.26
CA GLY A 23 -34.92 -46.14 25.60
C GLY A 23 -35.03 -44.82 26.36
N ARG A 24 -36.15 -44.12 26.16
CA ARG A 24 -36.62 -42.97 26.95
C ARG A 24 -36.96 -43.38 28.39
N ALA A 25 -36.86 -42.42 29.32
CA ALA A 25 -37.94 -41.95 30.21
C ALA A 25 -37.60 -41.78 31.71
N TYR A 26 -37.81 -40.55 32.18
CA TYR A 26 -38.46 -40.13 33.44
C TYR A 26 -37.95 -40.56 34.83
N GLY A 27 -37.52 -39.54 35.58
CA GLY A 27 -38.17 -39.17 36.86
C GLY A 27 -37.58 -39.70 38.17
N GLY A 28 -37.47 -38.82 39.18
CA GLY A 28 -37.57 -39.24 40.59
C GLY A 28 -36.45 -38.86 41.56
N ASN A 29 -36.37 -37.58 41.91
CA ASN A 29 -36.27 -36.99 43.26
C ASN A 29 -35.55 -37.71 44.43
N LYS A 30 -34.84 -36.85 45.20
CA LYS A 30 -34.47 -36.90 46.64
C LYS A 30 -33.23 -37.70 47.08
N ARG A 31 -32.21 -36.96 47.51
CA ARG A 31 -31.70 -37.01 48.91
C ARG A 31 -31.10 -35.66 49.32
N LYS A 32 -31.89 -34.91 50.07
CA LYS A 32 -31.47 -33.80 50.94
C LYS A 32 -30.56 -34.37 52.04
N ARG A 33 -29.36 -33.83 52.20
CA ARG A 33 -28.65 -33.79 53.49
C ARG A 33 -28.52 -32.33 53.87
N GLY A 34 -29.22 -31.93 54.93
CA GLY A 34 -29.08 -30.62 55.55
C GLY A 34 -27.93 -30.63 56.56
N ARG A 35 -27.21 -29.52 56.58
CA ARG A 35 -26.50 -28.89 57.71
C ARG A 35 -26.65 -27.39 57.42
N GLU A 36 -27.65 -26.77 58.03
CA GLU A 36 -27.49 -25.98 59.27
C GLU A 36 -26.57 -24.78 59.01
N ASP A 37 -27.25 -23.69 58.66
CA ASP A 37 -27.03 -22.30 59.07
C ASP A 37 -25.59 -21.86 59.34
N ASP A 38 -25.02 -21.16 58.35
CA ASP A 38 -24.22 -19.97 58.60
C ASP A 38 -24.79 -18.85 57.70
N ASP A 39 -25.34 -17.83 58.35
CA ASP A 39 -25.77 -16.57 57.76
C ASP A 39 -24.59 -15.88 57.07
N VAL A 40 -24.49 -16.01 55.75
CA VAL A 40 -23.71 -15.09 54.92
C VAL A 40 -24.60 -14.64 53.76
N GLU A 41 -25.22 -13.48 54.00
CA GLU A 41 -25.61 -12.44 53.05
C GLU A 41 -25.71 -12.87 51.58
N GLN A 42 -26.95 -12.82 51.05
CA GLN A 42 -27.30 -13.09 49.65
C GLN A 42 -26.40 -12.34 48.66
N GLY A 43 -25.26 -12.95 48.30
CA GLY A 43 -24.47 -12.60 47.14
C GLY A 43 -25.31 -12.87 45.90
N ARG A 44 -25.78 -11.80 45.27
CA ARG A 44 -26.38 -11.80 43.93
C ARG A 44 -25.54 -12.73 43.03
N PRO A 45 -26.16 -13.57 42.19
CA PRO A 45 -25.39 -14.33 41.20
C PRO A 45 -24.59 -13.31 40.40
N ASP A 46 -23.26 -13.47 40.39
CA ASP A 46 -22.34 -12.66 39.62
C ASP A 46 -22.92 -12.41 38.24
N ARG A 47 -23.46 -11.21 38.07
CA ARG A 47 -23.75 -10.67 36.75
C ARG A 47 -22.38 -10.58 36.12
N ARG A 48 -22.07 -11.52 35.22
CA ARG A 48 -20.98 -11.37 34.24
C ARG A 48 -20.91 -9.88 33.88
N PRO A 49 -19.77 -9.20 34.09
CA PRO A 49 -19.68 -7.79 33.79
C PRO A 49 -20.19 -7.58 32.37
N ARG A 50 -21.24 -6.77 32.20
CA ARG A 50 -21.62 -6.24 30.89
C ARG A 50 -20.32 -5.74 30.28
N HIS A 51 -19.99 -6.22 29.08
CA HIS A 51 -18.84 -5.79 28.29
C HIS A 51 -18.61 -4.29 28.53
N SER A 52 -17.63 -3.94 29.36
CA SER A 52 -17.24 -2.57 29.56
C SER A 52 -16.74 -2.10 28.20
N GLU A 53 -17.30 -1.00 27.68
CA GLU A 53 -16.84 -0.44 26.44
C GLU A 53 -15.32 -0.25 26.49
N ALA A 54 -14.61 -0.65 25.45
CA ALA A 54 -13.15 -0.59 25.45
C ALA A 54 -12.68 0.85 25.68
N PRO A 55 -11.52 1.06 26.35
CA PRO A 55 -11.00 2.40 26.60
C PRO A 55 -10.92 3.24 25.32
N PRO A 56 -11.11 4.57 25.40
CA PRO A 56 -11.11 5.45 24.22
C PRO A 56 -9.88 5.25 23.33
N GLY A 57 -8.67 5.14 23.90
CA GLY A 57 -7.44 4.89 23.12
C GLY A 57 -7.46 3.55 22.38
N THR A 58 -8.02 2.49 22.96
CA THR A 58 -8.16 1.18 22.27
C THR A 58 -9.16 1.25 21.12
N ARG A 59 -10.27 1.97 21.30
CA ARG A 59 -11.25 2.22 20.22
C ARG A 59 -10.64 3.08 19.11
N LEU A 60 -9.86 4.10 19.47
CA LEU A 60 -9.16 4.96 18.51
C LEU A 60 -8.14 4.16 17.70
N ARG A 61 -7.29 3.35 18.36
CA ARG A 61 -6.36 2.46 17.67
C ARG A 61 -7.07 1.57 16.66
N ARG A 62 -8.19 0.95 17.06
CA ARG A 62 -8.97 0.10 16.16
C ARG A 62 -9.52 0.89 14.97
N ALA A 63 -10.09 2.08 15.22
CA ALA A 63 -10.60 2.94 14.17
C ALA A 63 -9.53 3.36 13.16
N LEU A 64 -8.32 3.68 13.63
CA LEU A 64 -7.18 4.02 12.76
C LEU A 64 -6.67 2.81 11.97
N LEU A 65 -6.60 1.62 12.59
CA LEU A 65 -6.16 0.41 11.91
C LEU A 65 -7.16 -0.06 10.84
N GLU A 66 -8.46 0.10 11.07
CA GLU A 66 -9.53 -0.34 10.17
C GLU A 66 -9.93 0.72 9.12
N ILE A 67 -9.31 1.91 9.14
CA ILE A 67 -9.66 2.97 8.20
C ILE A 67 -9.35 2.57 6.75
N GLY A 68 -10.33 2.70 5.86
CA GLY A 68 -10.21 2.32 4.46
C GLY A 68 -10.30 0.80 4.17
N ASP A 69 -10.40 -0.06 5.19
CA ASP A 69 -10.54 -1.51 4.98
C ASP A 69 -11.98 -1.93 4.61
N ASP A 70 -12.98 -1.12 4.96
CA ASP A 70 -14.40 -1.41 4.71
C ASP A 70 -14.89 -0.68 3.46
N PRO A 71 -15.18 -1.39 2.35
CA PRO A 71 -15.66 -0.77 1.12
C PRO A 71 -17.05 -0.15 1.25
N LEU A 72 -17.81 -0.46 2.31
CA LEU A 72 -19.15 0.10 2.55
C LEU A 72 -19.12 1.41 3.32
N ARG A 73 -18.00 1.73 3.97
CA ARG A 73 -17.87 2.92 4.81
C ARG A 73 -17.02 3.97 4.11
N LEU A 74 -17.56 5.19 4.01
CA LEU A 74 -16.83 6.31 3.45
C LEU A 74 -15.57 6.59 4.30
N PRO A 75 -14.36 6.64 3.72
CA PRO A 75 -13.14 6.99 4.44
C PRO A 75 -13.24 8.33 5.16
N GLN A 76 -13.99 9.29 4.60
CA GLN A 76 -14.26 10.59 5.20
C GLN A 76 -15.02 10.47 6.52
N GLU A 77 -16.11 9.71 6.55
CA GLU A 77 -16.88 9.49 7.77
C GLU A 77 -16.06 8.73 8.81
N ALA A 78 -15.29 7.71 8.39
CA ALA A 78 -14.39 6.99 9.28
C ALA A 78 -13.34 7.94 9.90
N ALA A 79 -12.78 8.85 9.09
CA ALA A 79 -11.79 9.82 9.53
C ALA A 79 -12.37 10.84 10.53
N GLN A 80 -13.54 11.41 10.24
CA GLN A 80 -14.23 12.33 11.15
C GLN A 80 -14.56 11.67 12.50
N ASN A 81 -15.04 10.43 12.48
CA ASN A 81 -15.34 9.69 13.71
C ASN A 81 -14.07 9.40 14.54
N ALA A 82 -12.97 9.03 13.89
CA ALA A 82 -11.69 8.82 14.57
C ALA A 82 -11.13 10.13 15.14
N ALA A 83 -11.22 11.24 14.38
CA ALA A 83 -10.79 12.57 14.80
C ALA A 83 -11.56 13.04 16.04
N LYS A 84 -12.90 12.93 16.00
CA LYS A 84 -13.77 13.27 17.13
C LYS A 84 -13.45 12.45 18.39
N LEU A 85 -13.22 11.14 18.23
CA LEU A 85 -12.84 10.29 19.36
C LEU A 85 -11.50 10.71 19.97
N ALA A 86 -10.54 11.13 19.13
CA ALA A 86 -9.25 11.63 19.58
C ALA A 86 -9.36 12.98 20.29
N THR A 87 -10.13 13.93 19.75
CA THR A 87 -10.24 15.30 20.27
C THR A 87 -11.02 15.36 21.58
N GLU A 88 -12.13 14.62 21.69
CA GLU A 88 -12.96 14.55 22.92
C GLU A 88 -12.22 13.95 24.12
N ASN A 89 -11.16 13.16 23.88
CA ASN A 89 -10.43 12.43 24.91
C ASN A 89 -8.93 12.81 24.95
N TYR A 90 -8.53 13.94 24.36
CA TYR A 90 -7.12 14.29 24.18
C TYR A 90 -6.38 14.64 25.49
N GLU A 91 -7.13 14.95 26.55
CA GLU A 91 -6.57 15.13 27.90
C GLU A 91 -5.97 13.83 28.47
N ASP A 92 -6.46 12.67 28.00
CA ASP A 92 -5.93 11.36 28.37
C ASP A 92 -4.60 11.10 27.65
N GLU A 93 -3.53 10.93 28.43
CA GLU A 93 -2.19 10.62 27.92
C GLU A 93 -2.17 9.34 27.08
N TYR A 94 -2.98 8.33 27.44
CA TYR A 94 -3.07 7.09 26.67
C TYR A 94 -3.66 7.33 25.27
N VAL A 95 -4.66 8.21 25.14
CA VAL A 95 -5.26 8.56 23.85
C VAL A 95 -4.27 9.35 23.01
N ARG A 96 -3.62 10.37 23.59
CA ARG A 96 -2.61 11.18 22.92
C ARG A 96 -1.45 10.33 22.39
N ASP A 97 -0.86 9.49 23.24
CA ASP A 97 0.26 8.63 22.86
C ASP A 97 -0.15 7.60 21.80
N THR A 98 -1.33 6.99 21.97
CA THR A 98 -1.87 6.04 20.99
C THR A 98 -2.09 6.72 19.64
N PHE A 99 -2.68 7.92 19.60
CA PHE A 99 -2.95 8.57 18.33
C PHE A 99 -1.65 8.91 17.59
N CYS A 100 -0.72 9.61 18.26
CA CYS A 100 0.56 9.97 17.65
C CYS A 100 1.32 8.74 17.17
N THR A 101 1.41 7.71 18.01
CA THR A 101 2.19 6.50 17.69
C THR A 101 1.55 5.74 16.54
N VAL A 102 0.23 5.51 16.56
CA VAL A 102 -0.45 4.72 15.53
C VAL A 102 -0.51 5.49 14.21
N ALA A 103 -0.73 6.81 14.21
CA ALA A 103 -0.74 7.61 12.99
C ALA A 103 0.61 7.59 12.26
N LEU A 104 1.70 7.80 12.99
CA LEU A 104 3.05 7.78 12.40
C LEU A 104 3.48 6.37 11.98
N LYS A 105 3.16 5.35 12.78
CA LYS A 105 3.44 3.95 12.41
C LYS A 105 2.63 3.51 11.19
N LEU A 106 1.37 3.90 11.07
CA LEU A 106 0.56 3.58 9.89
C LEU A 106 1.11 4.25 8.63
N ALA A 107 1.62 5.49 8.72
CA ALA A 107 2.22 6.14 7.56
C ALA A 107 3.44 5.38 7.02
N VAL A 108 4.26 4.82 7.92
CA VAL A 108 5.45 4.04 7.53
C VAL A 108 5.13 2.58 7.20
N GLU A 109 4.17 1.95 7.88
CA GLU A 109 3.89 0.51 7.74
C GLU A 109 2.79 0.18 6.71
N GLN A 110 1.86 1.10 6.46
CA GLN A 110 0.70 0.92 5.60
C GLN A 110 0.51 2.15 4.69
N PRO A 111 1.35 2.30 3.65
CA PRO A 111 1.43 3.52 2.85
C PRO A 111 0.12 3.89 2.14
N PHE A 112 -0.71 2.90 1.80
CA PHE A 112 -2.05 3.10 1.26
C PHE A 112 -2.96 3.99 2.13
N LYS A 113 -2.73 4.01 3.45
CA LYS A 113 -3.58 4.74 4.40
C LYS A 113 -3.11 6.16 4.67
N ILE A 114 -1.99 6.60 4.09
CA ILE A 114 -1.43 7.94 4.33
C ILE A 114 -2.48 9.05 4.11
N PRO A 115 -3.24 9.09 2.98
CA PRO A 115 -4.23 10.14 2.77
C PRO A 115 -5.37 10.10 3.80
N MET A 116 -5.78 8.90 4.23
CA MET A 116 -6.83 8.72 5.25
C MET A 116 -6.36 9.20 6.62
N ILE A 117 -5.14 8.85 7.03
CA ILE A 117 -4.55 9.27 8.30
C ILE A 117 -4.32 10.78 8.30
N ALA A 118 -3.84 11.36 7.21
CA ALA A 118 -3.75 12.81 7.06
C ALA A 118 -5.13 13.47 7.21
N GLY A 119 -6.18 12.89 6.61
CA GLY A 119 -7.56 13.33 6.81
C GLY A 119 -7.99 13.32 8.28
N VAL A 120 -7.68 12.27 9.05
CA VAL A 120 -7.97 12.22 10.50
C VAL A 120 -7.28 13.37 11.24
N ILE A 121 -6.01 13.63 10.93
CA ILE A 121 -5.22 14.70 11.57
C ILE A 121 -5.79 16.07 11.23
N GLN A 122 -6.17 16.31 9.98
CA GLN A 122 -6.77 17.57 9.54
C GLN A 122 -8.12 17.82 10.23
N TYR A 123 -9.00 16.81 10.29
CA TYR A 123 -10.25 16.92 11.05
C TYR A 123 -10.02 17.15 12.54
N ALA A 124 -9.04 16.46 13.14
CA ALA A 124 -8.72 16.63 14.55
C ALA A 124 -8.18 18.04 14.85
N ASN A 125 -7.40 18.63 13.93
CA ASN A 125 -6.86 19.98 14.05
C ASN A 125 -7.96 21.06 14.09
N ALA A 126 -9.05 20.85 13.34
CA ALA A 126 -10.17 21.78 13.31
C ALA A 126 -10.87 21.91 14.68
N ASP A 127 -10.83 20.84 15.49
CA ASP A 127 -11.42 20.80 16.83
C ASP A 127 -10.39 21.10 17.94
N ASN A 128 -9.16 20.60 17.81
CA ASN A 128 -8.07 20.82 18.76
C ASN A 128 -6.71 20.88 18.05
N SER A 129 -6.12 22.08 18.02
CA SER A 129 -4.86 22.35 17.31
C SER A 129 -3.64 21.63 17.91
N GLU A 130 -3.64 21.35 19.21
CA GLU A 130 -2.50 20.68 19.86
C GLU A 130 -2.29 19.27 19.31
N VAL A 131 -3.36 18.64 18.82
CA VAL A 131 -3.30 17.29 18.23
C VAL A 131 -2.40 17.24 17.01
N ALA A 132 -2.61 18.16 16.06
CA ALA A 132 -1.81 18.20 14.85
C ALA A 132 -0.38 18.67 15.15
N LYS A 133 -0.21 19.63 16.07
CA LYS A 133 1.10 20.14 16.48
C LYS A 133 2.01 19.03 17.04
N ASP A 134 1.48 18.17 17.93
CA ASP A 134 2.22 17.04 18.49
C ASP A 134 2.65 16.04 17.41
N ILE A 135 1.75 15.76 16.46
CA ILE A 135 2.03 14.84 15.35
C ILE A 135 3.05 15.43 14.38
N ILE A 136 2.92 16.70 14.01
CA ILE A 136 3.86 17.41 13.12
C ILE A 136 5.27 17.43 13.73
N SER A 137 5.38 17.73 15.03
CA SER A 137 6.67 17.74 15.74
C SER A 137 7.32 16.36 15.76
N LYS A 138 6.56 15.32 16.10
CA LYS A 138 7.07 13.93 16.10
C LYS A 138 7.40 13.42 14.68
N ALA A 139 6.60 13.77 13.68
CA ALA A 139 6.85 13.43 12.28
C ALA A 139 8.17 14.04 11.80
N ALA A 140 8.43 15.31 12.13
CA ALA A 140 9.68 15.97 11.75
C ALA A 140 10.90 15.35 12.43
N SER A 141 10.78 14.96 13.71
CA SER A 141 11.85 14.24 14.40
C SER A 141 12.16 12.89 13.74
N GLN A 142 11.14 12.12 13.35
CA GLN A 142 11.34 10.86 12.64
C GLN A 142 11.90 11.08 11.24
N LEU A 143 11.45 12.14 10.54
CA LEU A 143 11.95 12.50 9.23
C LEU A 143 13.46 12.80 9.28
N GLN A 144 13.90 13.58 10.26
CA GLN A 144 15.31 13.88 10.46
C GLN A 144 16.13 12.60 10.75
N GLU A 145 15.61 11.71 11.60
CA GLU A 145 16.26 10.43 11.89
C GLU A 145 16.44 9.57 10.62
N TYR A 146 15.39 9.46 9.80
CA TYR A 146 15.47 8.71 8.54
C TYR A 146 16.39 9.38 7.51
N LEU A 147 16.44 10.72 7.49
CA LEU A 147 17.34 11.46 6.61
C LEU A 147 18.81 11.25 6.99
N ASP A 148 19.13 11.35 8.28
CA ASP A 148 20.48 11.15 8.80
C ASP A 148 20.93 9.68 8.64
N GLY A 149 19.99 8.74 8.77
CA GLY A 149 20.21 7.31 8.60
C GLY A 149 20.28 6.81 7.15
N GLY A 150 19.90 7.63 6.17
CA GLY A 150 19.77 7.18 4.76
C GLY A 150 18.66 6.13 4.57
N HIS A 151 17.58 6.23 5.35
CA HIS A 151 16.40 5.36 5.27
C HIS A 151 15.39 5.93 4.27
N TRP A 152 15.70 5.81 2.98
CA TRP A 152 15.01 6.52 1.89
C TRP A 152 13.52 6.17 1.73
N ARG A 153 13.13 4.90 1.96
CA ARG A 153 11.72 4.48 1.93
C ARG A 153 10.95 5.17 3.04
N GLU A 154 11.41 5.04 4.27
CA GLU A 154 10.77 5.61 5.45
C GLU A 154 10.71 7.14 5.36
N LEU A 155 11.79 7.78 4.88
CA LEU A 155 11.84 9.20 4.57
C LEU A 155 10.73 9.61 3.60
N LYS A 156 10.61 8.91 2.46
CA LYS A 156 9.57 9.14 1.44
C LYS A 156 8.16 9.05 2.04
N LEU A 157 7.90 8.03 2.86
CA LEU A 157 6.58 7.81 3.45
C LEU A 157 6.21 8.87 4.48
N VAL A 158 7.15 9.29 5.33
CA VAL A 158 6.93 10.38 6.27
C VAL A 158 6.80 11.73 5.54
N LEU A 159 7.59 11.98 4.49
CA LEU A 159 7.45 13.16 3.64
C LEU A 159 6.07 13.23 2.99
N ARG A 160 5.53 12.11 2.50
CA ARG A 160 4.17 12.05 1.96
C ARG A 160 3.11 12.40 3.00
N LEU A 161 3.23 11.89 4.23
CA LEU A 161 2.33 12.27 5.31
C LEU A 161 2.40 13.78 5.56
N ILE A 162 3.61 14.33 5.72
CA ILE A 162 3.85 15.77 5.93
C ILE A 162 3.28 16.60 4.75
N ALA A 163 3.49 16.16 3.51
CA ALA A 163 2.92 16.79 2.32
C ALA A 163 1.39 16.79 2.32
N CYS A 164 0.76 15.68 2.74
CA CYS A 164 -0.70 15.62 2.92
C CYS A 164 -1.21 16.51 4.07
N LEU A 165 -0.35 16.96 4.98
CA LEU A 165 -0.69 17.92 6.04
C LEU A 165 -0.44 19.38 5.62
N SER A 166 -0.09 19.63 4.35
CA SER A 166 0.19 20.97 3.84
C SER A 166 -0.88 22.05 4.10
N PRO A 167 -2.20 21.75 4.13
CA PRO A 167 -3.20 22.77 4.49
C PRO A 167 -3.04 23.34 5.90
N LEU A 168 -2.32 22.62 6.78
CA LEU A 168 -2.13 22.98 8.18
C LEU A 168 -0.93 23.93 8.40
N TYR A 169 -0.18 24.29 7.36
CA TYR A 169 1.03 25.13 7.51
C TYR A 169 0.77 26.62 7.20
N GLU A 170 1.51 27.49 7.91
CA GLU A 170 1.47 28.96 7.73
C GLU A 170 2.13 29.44 6.44
N GLU A 171 3.25 28.82 6.04
CA GLU A 171 4.12 29.21 4.92
C GLU A 171 4.30 28.05 3.91
N ASP A 172 5.42 28.02 3.18
CA ASP A 172 5.77 27.06 2.11
C ASP A 172 5.88 25.59 2.56
N GLY A 173 5.79 25.35 3.87
CA GLY A 173 5.68 24.02 4.46
C GLY A 173 6.83 23.11 4.04
N VAL A 174 6.52 22.07 3.27
CA VAL A 174 7.48 21.04 2.86
C VAL A 174 8.39 21.47 1.70
N LEU A 175 8.03 22.51 0.93
CA LEU A 175 8.78 22.91 -0.28
C LEU A 175 10.27 23.21 -0.02
N PRO A 176 10.66 23.97 1.02
CA PRO A 176 12.08 24.25 1.27
C PRO A 176 12.91 22.99 1.53
N VAL A 177 12.28 21.95 2.11
CA VAL A 177 12.94 20.65 2.30
C VAL A 177 13.15 19.96 0.96
N LEU A 178 12.15 19.97 0.07
CA LEU A 178 12.25 19.40 -1.27
C LEU A 178 13.31 20.13 -2.13
N ASP A 179 13.37 21.46 -2.02
CA ASP A 179 14.39 22.29 -2.68
C ASP A 179 15.80 21.92 -2.24
N GLU A 180 16.01 21.77 -0.93
CA GLU A 180 17.32 21.41 -0.41
C GLU A 180 17.70 19.96 -0.76
N LEU A 181 16.76 19.02 -0.76
CA LEU A 181 16.99 17.66 -1.26
C LEU A 181 17.41 17.68 -2.74
N PHE A 182 16.79 18.55 -3.55
CA PHE A 182 17.17 18.72 -4.95
C PHE A 182 18.58 19.31 -5.09
N ASN A 183 18.92 20.34 -4.31
CA ASN A 183 20.27 20.92 -4.32
C ASN A 183 21.33 19.86 -4.01
N ARG A 184 21.08 18.99 -3.02
CA ARG A 184 21.97 17.85 -2.72
C ARG A 184 22.03 16.84 -3.85
N ALA A 185 20.91 16.54 -4.51
CA ALA A 185 20.89 15.66 -5.66
C ALA A 185 21.77 16.21 -6.81
N VAL A 186 21.72 17.51 -7.06
CA VAL A 186 22.57 18.19 -8.07
C VAL A 186 24.05 18.09 -7.70
N ASP A 187 24.41 18.35 -6.44
CA ASP A 187 25.79 18.24 -5.96
C ASP A 187 26.34 16.82 -6.17
N LEU A 188 25.55 15.79 -5.82
CA LEU A 188 25.92 14.39 -5.97
C LEU A 188 26.08 13.97 -7.43
N GLN A 189 25.12 14.33 -8.28
CA GLN A 189 25.15 14.02 -9.72
C GLN A 189 26.27 14.77 -10.47
N THR A 190 26.62 15.97 -10.01
CA THR A 190 27.77 16.71 -10.55
C THR A 190 29.09 16.04 -10.15
N ALA A 191 29.16 15.45 -8.95
CA ALA A 191 30.34 14.73 -8.50
C ALA A 191 30.51 13.36 -9.18
N SER A 192 29.41 12.64 -9.43
CA SER A 192 29.40 11.34 -10.11
C SER A 192 28.07 11.11 -10.83
N GLN A 193 28.13 10.86 -12.14
CA GLN A 193 26.94 10.50 -12.94
C GLN A 193 26.38 9.11 -12.60
N GLU A 194 27.17 8.27 -11.93
CA GLU A 194 26.74 6.94 -11.47
C GLU A 194 26.10 6.99 -10.07
N ASP A 195 25.96 8.18 -9.47
CA ASP A 195 25.45 8.31 -8.11
C ASP A 195 23.95 7.97 -8.02
N ALA A 196 23.65 6.82 -7.43
CA ALA A 196 22.27 6.36 -7.27
C ALA A 196 21.51 7.12 -6.15
N VAL A 197 22.21 7.79 -5.23
CA VAL A 197 21.56 8.54 -4.13
C VAL A 197 20.90 9.80 -4.67
N GLY A 198 21.57 10.56 -5.54
CA GLY A 198 21.00 11.74 -6.19
C GLY A 198 19.75 11.40 -7.01
N LEU A 199 19.75 10.24 -7.69
CA LEU A 199 18.57 9.71 -8.37
C LEU A 199 17.44 9.39 -7.40
N GLU A 200 17.75 8.74 -6.27
CA GLU A 200 16.76 8.42 -5.24
C GLU A 200 16.15 9.69 -4.62
N LEU A 201 16.95 10.72 -4.35
CA LEU A 201 16.47 12.00 -3.83
C LEU A 201 15.47 12.65 -4.80
N VAL A 202 15.77 12.67 -6.10
CA VAL A 202 14.82 13.15 -7.12
C VAL A 202 13.57 12.30 -7.16
N LYS A 203 13.69 10.97 -7.09
CA LYS A 203 12.54 10.05 -7.03
C LYS A 203 11.64 10.36 -5.83
N VAL A 204 12.21 10.61 -4.65
CA VAL A 204 11.46 11.00 -3.43
C VAL A 204 10.71 12.31 -3.66
N ILE A 205 11.32 13.31 -4.28
CA ILE A 205 10.67 14.59 -4.60
C ILE A 205 9.49 14.38 -5.54
N LEU A 206 9.72 13.72 -6.69
CA LEU A 206 8.69 13.47 -7.70
C LEU A 206 7.51 12.66 -7.14
N LEU A 207 7.77 11.72 -6.24
CA LEU A 207 6.76 10.92 -5.57
C LEU A 207 6.04 11.62 -4.41
N THR A 208 6.52 12.80 -3.99
CA THR A 208 5.91 13.61 -2.92
C THR A 208 5.01 14.71 -3.50
N ILE A 209 5.38 15.31 -4.64
CA ILE A 209 4.62 16.40 -5.30
C ILE A 209 3.12 16.06 -5.50
N PRO A 210 2.74 14.87 -6.02
CA PRO A 210 1.33 14.50 -6.18
C PRO A 210 0.53 14.55 -4.88
N TYR A 211 1.10 14.08 -3.77
CA TYR A 211 0.42 14.06 -2.48
C TYR A 211 0.31 15.46 -1.87
N LEU A 212 1.30 16.32 -2.13
CA LEU A 212 1.27 17.73 -1.74
C LEU A 212 0.13 18.47 -2.44
N LEU A 213 0.07 18.38 -3.77
CA LEU A 213 -0.92 19.11 -4.58
C LEU A 213 -2.34 18.53 -4.47
N ALA A 214 -2.47 17.23 -4.23
CA ALA A 214 -3.77 16.62 -3.96
C ALA A 214 -4.37 17.07 -2.62
N ALA A 215 -3.52 17.37 -1.62
CA ALA A 215 -3.95 17.84 -0.31
C ALA A 215 -4.17 19.36 -0.26
N ASN A 216 -3.33 20.13 -0.95
CA ASN A 216 -3.44 21.57 -1.04
C ASN A 216 -3.25 22.03 -2.49
N GLY A 217 -4.36 22.42 -3.13
CA GLY A 217 -4.37 22.87 -4.53
C GLY A 217 -4.20 24.37 -4.71
N ASP A 218 -3.58 25.08 -3.75
CA ASP A 218 -3.34 26.52 -3.86
C ASP A 218 -2.48 26.85 -5.10
N ALA A 219 -2.83 27.92 -5.80
CA ALA A 219 -2.17 28.32 -7.04
C ALA A 219 -0.68 28.65 -6.84
N ALA A 220 -0.33 29.25 -5.69
CA ALA A 220 1.06 29.53 -5.35
C ALA A 220 1.87 28.24 -5.16
N LEU A 221 1.28 27.25 -4.48
CA LEU A 221 1.90 25.94 -4.24
C LEU A 221 2.04 25.15 -5.55
N GLN A 222 1.03 25.19 -6.42
CA GLN A 222 1.11 24.61 -7.76
C GLN A 222 2.25 25.22 -8.57
N GLN A 223 2.38 26.56 -8.57
CA GLN A 223 3.47 27.23 -9.28
C GLN A 223 4.85 26.83 -8.72
N ALA A 224 5.03 26.83 -7.40
CA ALA A 224 6.30 26.44 -6.79
C ALA A 224 6.65 24.96 -7.08
N ALA A 225 5.65 24.07 -7.05
CA ALA A 225 5.84 22.66 -7.41
C ALA A 225 6.21 22.49 -8.89
N SER A 226 5.60 23.27 -9.79
CA SER A 226 5.94 23.33 -11.21
C SER A 226 7.38 23.81 -11.45
N GLU A 227 7.82 24.85 -10.74
CA GLU A 227 9.20 25.36 -10.82
C GLU A 227 10.22 24.31 -10.33
N LEU A 228 9.91 23.60 -9.25
CA LEU A 228 10.73 22.49 -8.76
C LEU A 228 10.75 21.32 -9.76
N LEU A 229 9.60 20.94 -10.32
CA LEU A 229 9.49 19.89 -11.35
C LEU A 229 10.29 20.23 -12.61
N ALA A 230 10.29 21.49 -13.03
CA ALA A 230 11.10 21.93 -14.16
C ALA A 230 12.61 21.78 -13.88
N ARG A 231 13.03 22.01 -12.64
CA ARG A 231 14.43 21.86 -12.21
C ARG A 231 14.84 20.38 -12.12
N THR A 232 13.97 19.48 -11.68
CA THR A 232 14.29 18.04 -11.57
C THR A 232 14.57 17.37 -12.91
N ASP A 233 14.06 17.94 -14.01
CA ASP A 233 14.25 17.42 -15.36
C ASP A 233 15.73 17.25 -15.74
N ILE A 234 16.62 18.12 -15.25
CA ILE A 234 18.06 18.05 -15.56
C ILE A 234 18.70 16.74 -15.09
N ILE A 235 18.19 16.16 -13.99
CA ILE A 235 18.65 14.87 -13.45
C ILE A 235 17.79 13.75 -14.02
N ALA A 236 16.46 13.93 -14.08
CA ALA A 236 15.54 12.88 -14.50
C ALA A 236 15.68 12.48 -15.97
N SER A 237 16.09 13.41 -16.83
CA SER A 237 16.34 13.17 -18.26
C SER A 237 17.79 12.77 -18.57
N ALA A 238 18.67 12.72 -17.56
CA ALA A 238 20.05 12.27 -17.74
C ALA A 238 20.10 10.74 -17.90
N GLN A 239 20.83 10.26 -18.91
CA GLN A 239 21.04 8.82 -19.12
C GLN A 239 22.02 8.30 -18.07
N ASN A 240 21.59 7.30 -17.29
CA ASN A 240 22.47 6.64 -16.34
C ASN A 240 23.23 5.47 -17.02
N PRO A 241 24.57 5.40 -16.93
CA PRO A 241 25.37 4.35 -17.56
C PRO A 241 25.00 2.91 -17.17
N LEU A 242 24.37 2.72 -16.00
CA LEU A 242 23.98 1.42 -15.46
C LEU A 242 22.57 0.98 -15.91
N GLU A 243 21.76 1.85 -16.53
CA GLU A 243 20.41 1.51 -17.02
C GLU A 243 20.39 0.32 -18.00
N PRO A 244 21.31 0.21 -18.98
CA PRO A 244 21.33 -0.95 -19.88
C PRO A 244 21.59 -2.29 -19.19
N LEU A 245 22.23 -2.28 -18.00
CA LEU A 245 22.55 -3.49 -17.24
C LEU A 245 21.35 -4.06 -16.49
N VAL A 246 20.30 -3.25 -16.31
CA VAL A 246 19.06 -3.66 -15.64
C VAL A 246 17.91 -3.84 -16.62
N ASP A 247 18.17 -3.76 -17.93
CA ASP A 247 17.16 -3.95 -18.97
C ASP A 247 16.66 -5.42 -19.00
N PRO A 248 15.35 -5.68 -18.94
CA PRO A 248 14.81 -7.03 -18.95
C PRO A 248 14.88 -7.68 -20.32
N TYR A 249 15.09 -6.89 -21.38
CA TYR A 249 15.13 -7.36 -22.77
C TYR A 249 16.35 -6.76 -23.52
N PRO A 250 17.58 -7.15 -23.14
CA PRO A 250 18.80 -6.56 -23.68
C PRO A 250 19.08 -6.95 -25.13
N ASP A 251 18.58 -8.11 -25.58
CA ASP A 251 18.89 -8.71 -26.90
C ASP A 251 18.02 -8.20 -28.05
N ALA A 252 17.08 -7.29 -27.81
CA ALA A 252 16.24 -6.72 -28.87
C ALA A 252 17.03 -5.69 -29.70
N ASN A 253 17.14 -5.92 -31.02
CA ASN A 253 17.94 -5.08 -31.92
C ASN A 253 17.29 -3.71 -32.18
N SER A 254 15.99 -3.58 -31.90
CA SER A 254 15.26 -2.33 -31.97
C SER A 254 14.22 -2.22 -30.84
N PRO A 255 13.81 -1.00 -30.43
CA PRO A 255 12.77 -0.81 -29.42
C PRO A 255 11.44 -1.47 -29.79
N ASP A 256 11.13 -1.57 -31.09
CA ASP A 256 9.89 -2.17 -31.62
C ASP A 256 9.88 -3.71 -31.53
N GLU A 257 11.05 -4.34 -31.36
CA GLU A 257 11.18 -5.79 -31.15
C GLU A 257 11.06 -6.18 -29.67
N LYS A 258 11.14 -5.21 -28.74
CA LYS A 258 11.01 -5.50 -27.31
C LYS A 258 9.57 -5.87 -26.97
N PRO A 259 9.35 -6.90 -26.14
CA PRO A 259 8.01 -7.22 -25.62
C PRO A 259 7.34 -6.04 -24.90
N MET A 260 8.13 -5.13 -24.32
CA MET A 260 7.66 -3.83 -23.81
C MET A 260 8.81 -2.81 -23.80
N ALA A 261 8.47 -1.52 -23.82
CA ALA A 261 9.43 -0.45 -23.56
C ALA A 261 9.67 -0.30 -22.04
N CYS A 262 10.88 -0.60 -21.58
CA CYS A 262 11.29 -0.45 -20.17
C CYS A 262 12.01 0.89 -19.97
N ALA A 263 11.26 1.96 -19.70
CA ALA A 263 11.84 3.26 -19.39
C ALA A 263 12.37 3.32 -17.94
N SER A 264 13.38 4.16 -17.70
CA SER A 264 13.83 4.53 -16.35
C SER A 264 12.67 5.13 -15.54
N VAL A 265 12.46 4.66 -14.31
CA VAL A 265 11.32 5.07 -13.46
C VAL A 265 11.33 6.58 -13.22
N ILE A 266 12.51 7.17 -13.03
CA ILE A 266 12.63 8.62 -12.78
C ILE A 266 12.28 9.41 -14.03
N SER A 267 12.80 9.00 -15.20
CA SER A 267 12.44 9.64 -16.48
C SER A 267 10.94 9.53 -16.78
N LEU A 268 10.33 8.41 -16.39
CA LEU A 268 8.91 8.15 -16.57
C LEU A 268 8.08 9.04 -15.65
N LEU A 269 8.43 9.10 -14.36
CA LEU A 269 7.81 9.98 -13.37
C LEU A 269 7.86 11.45 -13.80
N GLN A 270 9.02 11.93 -14.24
CA GLN A 270 9.20 13.30 -14.70
C GLN A 270 8.24 13.64 -15.83
N ARG A 271 8.16 12.79 -16.86
CA ARG A 271 7.27 12.97 -18.01
C ARG A 271 5.79 12.93 -17.61
N GLN A 272 5.43 11.96 -16.77
CA GLN A 272 4.06 11.80 -16.28
C GLN A 272 3.60 13.03 -15.48
N LEU A 273 4.49 13.59 -14.65
CA LEU A 273 4.18 14.79 -13.87
C LEU A 273 4.08 16.04 -14.74
N GLN A 274 4.91 16.18 -15.78
CA GLN A 274 4.80 17.27 -16.74
C GLN A 274 3.49 17.21 -17.54
N ASP A 275 3.04 16.00 -17.90
CA ASP A 275 1.71 15.82 -18.53
C ASP A 275 0.59 16.15 -17.55
N GLU A 276 0.68 15.68 -16.30
CA GLU A 276 -0.28 15.98 -15.24
C GLU A 276 -0.37 17.50 -14.94
N GLU A 277 0.78 18.19 -14.94
CA GLU A 277 0.89 19.64 -14.83
C GLU A 277 0.16 20.34 -15.98
N SER A 278 0.40 19.91 -17.22
CA SER A 278 -0.25 20.49 -18.41
C SER A 278 -1.78 20.35 -18.39
N ASN A 279 -2.27 19.31 -17.69
CA ASN A 279 -3.68 19.04 -17.48
C ASN A 279 -4.26 19.69 -16.21
N GLY A 280 -3.48 20.48 -15.48
CA GLY A 280 -3.91 21.23 -14.31
C GLY A 280 -3.99 20.42 -13.02
N TRP A 281 -3.11 19.44 -12.83
CA TRP A 281 -2.98 18.63 -11.61
C TRP A 281 -4.27 17.91 -11.15
N PRO A 282 -4.99 17.17 -12.02
CA PRO A 282 -6.23 16.53 -11.61
C PRO A 282 -6.02 15.44 -10.55
N LEU A 283 -4.92 14.70 -10.60
CA LEU A 283 -4.46 13.72 -9.60
C LEU A 283 -5.56 12.73 -9.18
N LYS A 284 -6.28 12.21 -10.20
CA LYS A 284 -7.58 11.55 -10.03
C LYS A 284 -7.55 10.32 -9.14
N CYS A 285 -6.41 9.62 -9.04
CA CYS A 285 -6.31 8.39 -8.26
C CYS A 285 -6.11 8.64 -6.75
N ILE A 286 -5.59 9.81 -6.33
CA ILE A 286 -5.28 10.07 -4.92
C ILE A 286 -6.56 10.38 -4.14
N PRO A 287 -6.86 9.65 -3.04
CA PRO A 287 -8.02 9.95 -2.20
C PRO A 287 -7.92 11.34 -1.54
N ARG A 288 -8.96 12.16 -1.70
CA ARG A 288 -9.08 13.47 -1.04
C ARG A 288 -10.04 13.38 0.15
N VAL A 289 -9.54 12.86 1.27
CA VAL A 289 -10.38 12.51 2.44
C VAL A 289 -10.92 13.74 3.18
N TYR A 290 -10.26 14.89 3.05
CA TYR A 290 -10.70 16.12 3.73
C TYR A 290 -11.60 17.01 2.85
N ASP A 291 -11.69 16.78 1.55
CA ASP A 291 -12.44 17.61 0.61
C ASP A 291 -13.88 17.08 0.41
N PRO A 292 -14.92 17.79 0.90
CA PRO A 292 -16.31 17.38 0.74
C PRO A 292 -16.86 17.57 -0.69
N SER A 293 -16.15 18.27 -1.58
CA SER A 293 -16.53 18.37 -3.00
C SER A 293 -16.24 17.07 -3.78
N PHE A 294 -15.33 16.25 -3.28
CA PHE A 294 -15.03 14.89 -3.77
C PHE A 294 -15.87 13.81 -3.06
N LYS A 295 -17.12 14.14 -2.71
CA LYS A 295 -18.09 13.19 -2.18
C LYS A 295 -18.18 11.98 -3.11
N GLN A 296 -18.00 10.79 -2.54
CA GLN A 296 -18.21 9.53 -3.22
C GLN A 296 -19.66 9.50 -3.74
N ALA A 297 -19.85 9.46 -5.05
CA ALA A 297 -21.14 9.06 -5.59
C ALA A 297 -21.34 7.59 -5.17
N ASN A 298 -22.29 7.35 -4.26
CA ASN A 298 -22.68 6.00 -3.91
C ASN A 298 -22.99 5.21 -5.19
N THR A 299 -22.52 3.97 -5.25
CA THR A 299 -22.74 3.04 -6.38
C THR A 299 -24.20 2.57 -6.51
N ASN A 300 -25.12 3.14 -5.73
CA ASN A 300 -26.56 3.07 -5.96
C ASN A 300 -26.95 4.45 -6.50
N GLY A 301 -27.42 4.50 -7.75
CA GLY A 301 -27.66 5.72 -8.52
C GLY A 301 -28.75 6.66 -8.00
N ASP A 302 -28.74 6.96 -6.71
CA ASP A 302 -29.41 8.11 -6.14
C ASP A 302 -28.54 9.34 -6.40
N ALA A 303 -29.18 10.38 -6.93
CA ALA A 303 -28.55 11.66 -7.20
C ALA A 303 -27.85 12.18 -5.94
N PRO A 304 -26.78 12.98 -6.07
CA PRO A 304 -26.18 13.62 -4.90
C PRO A 304 -27.27 14.39 -4.16
N GLU A 305 -27.65 13.94 -2.96
CA GLU A 305 -28.47 14.73 -2.07
C GLU A 305 -27.70 16.03 -1.81
N GLU A 306 -28.24 17.14 -2.32
CA GLU A 306 -27.84 18.50 -1.96
C GLU A 306 -28.08 18.70 -0.46
N THR A 307 -27.18 18.15 0.35
CA THR A 307 -26.99 18.59 1.72
C THR A 307 -26.39 19.99 1.62
N LYS A 308 -27.25 21.00 1.74
CA LYS A 308 -26.88 22.37 2.06
C LYS A 308 -25.98 22.35 3.29
N SER A 309 -24.68 22.47 3.07
CA SER A 309 -23.73 22.90 4.09
C SER A 309 -23.11 24.21 3.61
N ASP A 310 -23.92 25.27 3.68
CA ASP A 310 -23.43 26.63 3.97
C ASP A 310 -22.97 26.66 5.45
N GLU A 311 -22.05 25.77 5.84
CA GLU A 311 -21.25 25.96 7.03
C GLU A 311 -19.96 26.62 6.55
N GLU A 312 -19.87 27.94 6.79
CA GLU A 312 -18.63 28.70 6.64
C GLU A 312 -17.46 27.86 7.16
N ALA A 313 -16.51 27.53 6.27
CA ALA A 313 -15.32 26.76 6.63
C ALA A 313 -14.67 27.43 7.84
N LYS A 314 -14.76 26.78 9.01
CA LYS A 314 -14.13 27.29 10.22
C LYS A 314 -12.66 27.55 9.90
N PRO A 315 -12.11 28.72 10.25
CA PRO A 315 -10.69 28.99 10.04
C PRO A 315 -9.90 27.95 10.82
N THR A 316 -9.30 26.99 10.11
CA THR A 316 -8.47 25.95 10.71
C THR A 316 -7.17 26.57 11.21
N PRO A 317 -6.77 26.31 12.47
CA PRO A 317 -5.53 26.84 13.02
C PRO A 317 -4.36 26.27 12.22
N LYS A 318 -3.48 27.17 11.78
CA LYS A 318 -2.25 26.82 11.07
C LYS A 318 -1.09 26.68 12.08
N HIS A 319 -0.05 25.97 11.66
CA HIS A 319 1.12 25.65 12.45
C HIS A 319 2.39 26.08 11.72
N ALA A 320 3.37 26.54 12.49
CA ALA A 320 4.72 26.75 11.99
C ALA A 320 5.32 25.43 11.51
N PHE A 321 6.00 25.46 10.37
CA PHE A 321 6.68 24.28 9.85
C PHE A 321 7.91 23.94 10.70
N PRO A 322 8.11 22.67 11.10
CA PRO A 322 9.22 22.27 11.94
C PRO A 322 10.56 22.41 11.20
N THR A 323 11.62 22.74 11.93
CA THR A 323 12.97 22.86 11.36
C THR A 323 13.52 21.48 11.00
N ILE A 324 13.68 21.22 9.71
CA ILE A 324 14.30 20.01 9.15
C ILE A 324 15.59 20.46 8.45
N THR A 325 16.71 19.82 8.75
CA THR A 325 18.02 20.17 8.19
C THR A 325 18.51 19.03 7.31
N VAL A 326 18.69 19.30 6.02
CA VAL A 326 19.29 18.31 5.11
C VAL A 326 20.81 18.29 5.32
N PRO A 327 21.42 17.14 5.66
CA PRO A 327 22.86 17.05 5.86
C PRO A 327 23.64 17.42 4.61
N SER A 328 24.80 18.07 4.80
CA SER A 328 25.69 18.42 3.70
C SER A 328 26.32 17.20 3.04
N THR A 329 26.66 16.18 3.84
CA THR A 329 27.07 14.86 3.37
C THR A 329 25.89 13.93 3.52
N VAL A 330 25.34 13.52 2.38
CA VAL A 330 24.19 12.62 2.34
C VAL A 330 24.65 11.19 2.62
N ASN A 331 24.06 10.56 3.64
CA ASN A 331 24.34 9.16 3.95
C ASN A 331 23.66 8.28 2.89
N PRO A 332 24.40 7.45 2.13
CA PRO A 332 23.80 6.62 1.07
C PRO A 332 22.79 5.59 1.61
N GLY A 333 22.86 5.30 2.92
CA GLY A 333 21.99 4.35 3.59
C GLY A 333 22.56 2.93 3.63
N PRO A 334 21.86 2.02 4.30
CA PRO A 334 22.33 0.64 4.52
C PRO A 334 22.14 -0.28 3.30
N LYS A 335 21.27 0.11 2.35
CA LYS A 335 20.95 -0.66 1.15
C LYS A 335 21.60 0.00 -0.06
N ALA A 336 22.23 -0.81 -0.92
CA ALA A 336 22.72 -0.33 -2.20
C ALA A 336 21.54 0.07 -3.09
N LEU A 337 21.69 1.22 -3.76
CA LEU A 337 20.71 1.75 -4.70
C LEU A 337 21.18 1.48 -6.13
N PHE A 338 20.24 1.18 -7.02
CA PHE A 338 20.49 0.93 -8.44
C PHE A 338 19.45 1.67 -9.27
N PRO A 339 19.72 1.98 -10.55
CA PRO A 339 18.70 2.50 -11.43
C PRO A 339 17.51 1.56 -11.50
N GLU A 340 16.31 2.13 -11.41
CA GLU A 340 15.06 1.39 -11.49
C GLU A 340 14.42 1.61 -12.86
N ILE A 341 13.95 0.53 -13.45
CA ILE A 341 13.20 0.53 -14.70
C ILE A 341 11.75 0.13 -14.45
N TYR A 342 10.85 0.70 -15.24
CA TYR A 342 9.43 0.40 -15.14
C TYR A 342 9.12 -0.85 -15.96
N PHE A 343 8.97 -1.99 -15.29
CA PHE A 343 8.51 -3.25 -15.89
C PHE A 343 7.00 -3.45 -15.69
N SER A 344 6.31 -3.90 -16.73
CA SER A 344 4.87 -4.21 -16.72
C SER A 344 4.51 -5.33 -17.70
N LEU A 345 3.66 -6.24 -17.24
CA LEU A 345 3.08 -7.34 -17.98
C LEU A 345 1.85 -6.92 -18.80
N TYR A 346 1.24 -5.79 -18.44
CA TYR A 346 -0.08 -5.38 -18.91
C TYR A 346 -0.12 -3.99 -19.54
N ALA A 347 0.98 -3.23 -19.49
CA ALA A 347 1.09 -1.91 -20.11
C ALA A 347 0.93 -1.98 -21.63
N ASP A 348 0.44 -0.87 -22.20
CA ASP A 348 0.41 -0.58 -23.64
C ASP A 348 -0.30 -1.65 -24.50
N GLN A 349 -1.30 -2.33 -23.91
CA GLN A 349 -2.17 -3.27 -24.60
C GLN A 349 -3.38 -2.56 -25.24
N GLU A 350 -4.00 -3.19 -26.24
CA GLU A 350 -5.22 -2.67 -26.89
C GLU A 350 -6.34 -2.34 -25.89
N ILE A 351 -6.45 -3.14 -24.83
CA ILE A 351 -7.37 -2.88 -23.70
C ILE A 351 -6.53 -2.58 -22.47
N GLU A 352 -6.61 -1.35 -21.99
CA GLU A 352 -5.88 -0.88 -20.83
C GLU A 352 -6.45 -1.46 -19.53
N SER A 353 -5.88 -2.59 -19.09
CA SER A 353 -6.25 -3.21 -17.81
C SER A 353 -5.45 -2.73 -16.60
N VAL A 354 -4.40 -1.96 -16.86
CA VAL A 354 -3.59 -1.22 -15.88
C VAL A 354 -3.47 0.23 -16.37
N PRO A 355 -3.09 1.20 -15.51
CA PRO A 355 -2.87 2.56 -15.98
C PRO A 355 -1.80 2.61 -17.07
N PRO A 356 -2.01 3.41 -18.12
CA PRO A 356 -1.02 3.56 -19.18
C PRO A 356 0.26 4.18 -18.63
N THR A 357 1.40 3.88 -19.26
CA THR A 357 2.71 4.40 -18.87
C THR A 357 2.82 5.92 -19.02
N SER A 358 1.91 6.56 -19.77
CA SER A 358 1.78 8.02 -19.83
C SER A 358 1.14 8.65 -18.59
N SER A 359 0.37 7.89 -17.79
CA SER A 359 -0.34 8.44 -16.62
C SER A 359 0.49 8.29 -15.35
N ILE A 360 0.53 9.36 -14.54
CA ILE A 360 1.16 9.34 -13.20
C ILE A 360 0.56 8.27 -12.27
N SER A 361 -0.69 7.86 -12.53
CA SER A 361 -1.35 6.78 -11.78
C SER A 361 -0.57 5.47 -11.85
N ALA A 362 0.13 5.18 -12.95
CA ALA A 362 0.94 3.97 -13.10
C ALA A 362 2.03 3.90 -12.01
N CYS A 363 2.81 4.97 -11.86
CA CYS A 363 3.90 5.02 -10.89
C CYS A 363 3.40 5.18 -9.44
N LEU A 364 2.35 5.97 -9.20
CA LEU A 364 1.80 6.13 -7.85
C LEU A 364 1.21 4.82 -7.30
N LEU A 365 0.42 4.11 -8.11
CA LEU A 365 -0.11 2.80 -7.72
C LEU A 365 1.03 1.80 -7.51
N ARG A 366 1.98 1.73 -8.46
CA ARG A 366 3.12 0.82 -8.37
C ARG A 366 3.89 1.06 -7.08
N ASP A 367 4.28 2.30 -6.81
CA ASP A 367 5.13 2.64 -5.67
C ASP A 367 4.49 2.25 -4.32
N ALA A 368 3.23 2.60 -4.08
CA ALA A 368 2.55 2.24 -2.84
C ALA A 368 2.36 0.73 -2.67
N ILE A 369 2.15 0.00 -3.77
CA ILE A 369 2.08 -1.46 -3.78
C ILE A 369 3.45 -2.06 -3.44
N LEU A 370 4.53 -1.56 -4.07
CA LEU A 370 5.89 -2.02 -3.82
C LEU A 370 6.30 -1.81 -2.36
N ASP A 371 6.05 -0.62 -1.81
CA ASP A 371 6.30 -0.35 -0.40
C ASP A 371 5.53 -1.35 0.48
N THR A 372 4.24 -1.57 0.23
CA THR A 372 3.43 -2.53 1.00
C THR A 372 3.99 -3.95 0.92
N ILE A 373 4.37 -4.42 -0.28
CA ILE A 373 4.96 -5.74 -0.48
C ILE A 373 6.27 -5.88 0.31
N ASN A 374 7.08 -4.83 0.32
CA ASN A 374 8.43 -4.89 0.85
C ASN A 374 8.50 -4.59 2.35
N ILE A 375 7.53 -3.88 2.91
CA ILE A 375 7.40 -3.61 4.35
C ILE A 375 6.75 -4.78 5.10
N LEU A 376 5.74 -5.40 4.49
CA LEU A 376 4.95 -6.46 5.14
C LEU A 376 5.43 -7.88 4.74
N ASP A 377 6.68 -8.02 4.31
CA ASP A 377 7.25 -9.28 3.83
C ASP A 377 7.19 -10.41 4.87
N PHE A 378 7.28 -10.04 6.15
CA PHE A 378 7.14 -10.96 7.29
C PHE A 378 5.76 -11.61 7.39
N ASN A 379 4.71 -11.05 6.77
CA ASN A 379 3.34 -11.56 6.84
C ASN A 379 2.63 -11.54 5.47
N ARG A 380 2.96 -12.54 4.65
CA ARG A 380 2.33 -12.75 3.33
C ARG A 380 0.80 -12.78 3.32
N ASN A 381 0.14 -13.19 4.41
CA ASN A 381 -1.33 -13.23 4.47
C ASN A 381 -1.92 -11.81 4.55
N ALA A 382 -1.30 -10.95 5.36
CA ALA A 382 -1.68 -9.54 5.46
C ALA A 382 -1.41 -8.82 4.14
N THR A 383 -0.21 -9.01 3.56
CA THR A 383 0.14 -8.45 2.25
C THR A 383 -0.85 -8.88 1.18
N ALA A 384 -1.14 -10.19 1.07
CA ALA A 384 -2.10 -10.69 0.09
C ALA A 384 -3.49 -10.07 0.27
N ARG A 385 -3.96 -9.88 1.52
CA ARG A 385 -5.22 -9.17 1.79
C ARG A 385 -5.17 -7.73 1.27
N PHE A 386 -4.16 -6.94 1.65
CA PHE A 386 -4.01 -5.56 1.17
C PHE A 386 -3.99 -5.49 -0.37
N LEU A 387 -3.27 -6.40 -1.03
CA LEU A 387 -3.20 -6.45 -2.49
C LEU A 387 -4.52 -6.83 -3.16
N ASN A 388 -5.34 -7.67 -2.51
CA ASN A 388 -6.67 -8.01 -3.02
C ASN A 388 -7.70 -6.90 -2.75
N ASP A 389 -7.41 -6.02 -1.79
CA ASP A 389 -8.25 -4.93 -1.35
C ASP A 389 -7.76 -3.55 -1.84
N ILE A 390 -6.87 -3.50 -2.84
CA ILE A 390 -6.24 -2.22 -3.25
C ILE A 390 -7.26 -1.17 -3.68
N ASP A 391 -8.36 -1.56 -4.31
CA ASP A 391 -9.44 -0.67 -4.74
C ASP A 391 -10.09 0.12 -3.60
N CYS A 392 -9.98 -0.35 -2.35
CA CYS A 392 -10.50 0.36 -1.19
C CYS A 392 -9.64 1.57 -0.77
N TYR A 393 -8.36 1.62 -1.17
CA TYR A 393 -7.42 2.64 -0.71
C TYR A 393 -7.15 3.76 -1.73
N TRP A 394 -7.75 3.68 -2.91
CA TRP A 394 -7.60 4.70 -3.95
C TRP A 394 -8.92 5.43 -4.19
N ALA A 395 -8.86 6.55 -4.92
CA ALA A 395 -10.04 7.35 -5.20
C ALA A 395 -11.12 6.52 -5.94
N PRO A 396 -12.40 6.85 -5.75
CA PRO A 396 -13.50 6.22 -6.49
C PRO A 396 -13.26 6.28 -8.01
N ASP A 397 -13.81 5.31 -8.73
CA ASP A 397 -13.67 5.16 -10.18
C ASP A 397 -12.23 4.96 -10.70
N THR A 398 -11.22 4.83 -9.81
CA THR A 398 -9.86 4.43 -10.21
C THR A 398 -9.85 3.02 -10.81
N PHE A 399 -10.66 2.11 -10.26
CA PHE A 399 -10.71 0.71 -10.67
C PHE A 399 -12.11 0.28 -11.08
N VAL A 400 -12.17 -0.70 -11.98
CA VAL A 400 -13.41 -1.47 -12.19
C VAL A 400 -13.67 -2.38 -11.00
N LYS A 401 -14.92 -2.83 -10.88
CA LYS A 401 -15.29 -3.84 -9.87
C LYS A 401 -14.40 -5.08 -10.00
N ARG A 402 -13.94 -5.59 -8.86
CA ARG A 402 -13.14 -6.82 -8.76
C ARG A 402 -13.79 -7.98 -9.53
N SER A 403 -12.96 -8.84 -10.11
CA SER A 403 -13.41 -10.01 -10.89
C SER A 403 -14.24 -9.68 -12.15
N THR A 404 -14.24 -8.43 -12.62
CA THR A 404 -14.83 -8.10 -13.93
C THR A 404 -14.08 -8.84 -15.02
N ALA A 405 -14.78 -9.63 -15.84
CA ALA A 405 -14.14 -10.39 -16.91
C ALA A 405 -13.44 -9.45 -17.92
N PHE A 406 -12.24 -9.82 -18.38
CA PHE A 406 -11.42 -8.98 -19.26
C PHE A 406 -12.14 -8.58 -20.54
N ASP A 407 -12.93 -9.47 -21.15
CA ASP A 407 -13.67 -9.18 -22.37
C ASP A 407 -14.74 -8.08 -22.17
N LYS A 408 -15.28 -7.94 -20.95
CA LYS A 408 -16.28 -6.92 -20.62
C LYS A 408 -15.70 -5.52 -20.48
N LEU A 409 -14.38 -5.37 -20.43
CA LEU A 409 -13.74 -4.05 -20.36
C LEU A 409 -13.99 -3.25 -21.64
N ARG A 410 -14.19 -3.92 -22.79
CA ARG A 410 -14.53 -3.27 -24.07
C ARG A 410 -15.89 -2.61 -24.06
N ASP A 411 -16.80 -3.12 -23.23
CA ASP A 411 -18.17 -2.62 -23.12
C ASP A 411 -18.29 -1.48 -22.10
N MET A 412 -17.17 -1.07 -21.48
CA MET A 412 -17.18 -0.01 -20.48
C MET A 412 -17.48 1.35 -21.14
N PRO A 413 -18.29 2.21 -20.49
CA PRO A 413 -18.57 3.55 -21.00
C PRO A 413 -17.29 4.37 -21.18
N SER A 414 -17.23 5.14 -22.26
CA SER A 414 -16.12 6.07 -22.52
C SER A 414 -15.94 7.04 -21.34
N GLY A 415 -14.69 7.19 -20.89
CA GLY A 415 -14.32 8.04 -19.75
C GLY A 415 -14.37 7.35 -18.38
N LYS A 416 -14.80 6.08 -18.28
CA LYS A 416 -14.63 5.27 -17.06
C LYS A 416 -13.33 4.48 -17.11
N SER A 417 -12.74 4.26 -15.94
CA SER A 417 -11.57 3.39 -15.82
C SER A 417 -11.89 1.95 -16.25
N THR A 418 -10.96 1.33 -16.95
CA THR A 418 -10.93 -0.10 -17.28
C THR A 418 -9.91 -0.86 -16.42
N TRP A 419 -9.27 -0.18 -15.47
CA TRP A 419 -8.16 -0.74 -14.70
C TRP A 419 -8.64 -1.76 -13.69
N LYS A 420 -8.01 -2.93 -13.71
CA LYS A 420 -8.35 -4.06 -12.87
C LYS A 420 -7.42 -4.11 -11.66
N PRO A 421 -7.95 -4.14 -10.42
CA PRO A 421 -7.10 -4.14 -9.24
C PRO A 421 -6.22 -5.41 -9.19
N GLU A 422 -6.75 -6.56 -9.61
CA GLU A 422 -5.98 -7.79 -9.70
C GLU A 422 -4.80 -7.72 -10.68
N ASP A 423 -4.94 -7.00 -11.79
CA ASP A 423 -3.88 -6.91 -12.79
C ASP A 423 -2.78 -5.99 -12.26
N VAL A 424 -3.13 -4.81 -11.71
CA VAL A 424 -2.16 -3.89 -11.11
C VAL A 424 -1.37 -4.54 -9.96
N ALA A 425 -2.03 -5.35 -9.12
CA ALA A 425 -1.37 -6.07 -8.04
C ALA A 425 -0.38 -7.14 -8.56
N ILE A 426 -0.80 -7.96 -9.53
CA ILE A 426 0.06 -9.01 -10.10
C ILE A 426 1.24 -8.39 -10.85
N ASP A 427 1.00 -7.32 -11.58
CA ASP A 427 2.01 -6.54 -12.28
C ASP A 427 3.14 -6.09 -11.34
N ALA A 428 2.77 -5.59 -10.15
CA ALA A 428 3.73 -5.09 -9.16
C ALA A 428 4.55 -6.22 -8.51
N ILE A 429 3.93 -7.38 -8.26
CA ILE A 429 4.66 -8.52 -7.71
C ILE A 429 5.70 -9.00 -8.74
N PHE A 430 5.33 -9.08 -10.02
CA PHE A 430 6.28 -9.48 -11.06
C PHE A 430 7.37 -8.46 -11.31
N SER A 431 7.10 -7.15 -11.19
CA SER A 431 8.16 -6.14 -11.29
C SER A 431 9.23 -6.31 -10.19
N GLN A 432 8.87 -6.88 -9.03
CA GLN A 432 9.85 -7.22 -7.98
C GLN A 432 10.59 -8.54 -8.27
N ILE A 433 9.88 -9.57 -8.74
CA ILE A 433 10.53 -10.84 -9.16
C ILE A 433 11.59 -10.56 -10.23
N PHE A 434 11.26 -9.68 -11.18
CA PHE A 434 12.13 -9.33 -12.31
C PHE A 434 13.03 -8.12 -12.06
N GLN A 435 13.17 -7.66 -10.81
CA GLN A 435 14.08 -6.57 -10.48
C GLN A 435 15.54 -7.03 -10.63
N LEU A 436 16.31 -6.33 -11.45
CA LEU A 436 17.75 -6.49 -11.59
C LEU A 436 18.49 -5.44 -10.73
N PRO A 437 19.69 -5.76 -10.19
CA PRO A 437 20.38 -7.04 -10.28
C PRO A 437 19.76 -8.15 -9.41
N THR A 438 19.13 -7.77 -8.31
CA THR A 438 18.50 -8.71 -7.36
C THR A 438 17.15 -8.17 -6.88
N PRO A 439 16.16 -9.05 -6.64
CA PRO A 439 14.94 -8.67 -5.94
C PRO A 439 15.27 -8.21 -4.52
N GLU A 440 14.42 -7.36 -3.94
CA GLU A 440 14.61 -6.93 -2.54
C GLU A 440 14.48 -8.10 -1.55
N HIS A 441 13.56 -9.02 -1.83
CA HIS A 441 13.27 -10.18 -0.99
C HIS A 441 13.56 -11.50 -1.70
N ARG A 442 13.62 -12.60 -0.95
CA ARG A 442 13.81 -13.94 -1.54
C ARG A 442 12.65 -14.30 -2.46
N LEU A 443 12.93 -14.85 -3.64
CA LEU A 443 11.93 -15.24 -4.64
C LEU A 443 10.74 -16.04 -4.07
N VAL A 444 11.01 -16.99 -3.17
CA VAL A 444 9.99 -17.80 -2.50
C VAL A 444 8.92 -16.97 -1.78
N TYR A 445 9.26 -15.78 -1.28
CA TYR A 445 8.28 -14.86 -0.69
C TYR A 445 7.24 -14.45 -1.74
N TYR A 446 7.67 -13.90 -2.87
CA TYR A 446 6.78 -13.50 -3.96
C TYR A 446 5.98 -14.68 -4.52
N HIS A 447 6.58 -15.88 -4.62
CA HIS A 447 5.88 -17.11 -5.05
C HIS A 447 4.72 -17.43 -4.09
N SER A 448 4.99 -17.34 -2.78
CA SER A 448 3.99 -17.58 -1.74
C SER A 448 2.92 -16.49 -1.70
N LEU A 449 3.30 -15.23 -1.94
CA LEU A 449 2.38 -14.09 -1.98
C LEU A 449 1.36 -14.24 -3.11
N ILE A 450 1.81 -14.58 -4.32
CA ILE A 450 0.91 -14.88 -5.45
C ILE A 450 -0.04 -16.04 -5.10
N THR A 451 0.49 -17.08 -4.45
CA THR A 451 -0.30 -18.25 -4.04
C THR A 451 -1.38 -17.88 -3.01
N GLU A 452 -1.06 -17.07 -1.99
CA GLU A 452 -2.06 -16.60 -1.02
C GLU A 452 -3.10 -15.69 -1.69
N SER A 453 -2.69 -14.78 -2.60
CA SER A 453 -3.62 -13.96 -3.37
C SER A 453 -4.58 -14.80 -4.22
N CYS A 454 -4.11 -15.88 -4.84
CA CYS A 454 -4.96 -16.83 -5.56
C CYS A 454 -6.00 -17.53 -4.66
N LYS A 455 -5.67 -17.79 -3.38
CA LYS A 455 -6.62 -18.42 -2.44
C LYS A 455 -7.72 -17.44 -2.02
N ILE A 456 -7.39 -16.16 -1.87
CA ILE A 456 -8.35 -15.11 -1.49
C ILE A 456 -9.34 -14.87 -2.63
N SER A 457 -8.84 -14.63 -3.85
CA SER A 457 -9.68 -14.26 -5.00
C SER A 457 -9.36 -15.08 -6.26
N PRO A 458 -9.64 -16.40 -6.28
CA PRO A 458 -9.27 -17.27 -7.41
C PRO A 458 -9.91 -16.82 -8.73
N GLY A 459 -11.15 -16.31 -8.70
CA GLY A 459 -11.88 -15.86 -9.88
C GLY A 459 -11.30 -14.61 -10.55
N ALA A 460 -10.56 -13.79 -9.82
CA ALA A 460 -9.90 -12.58 -10.34
C ALA A 460 -8.43 -12.85 -10.70
N ILE A 461 -7.69 -13.43 -9.76
CA ILE A 461 -6.23 -13.57 -9.84
C ILE A 461 -5.83 -14.62 -10.88
N ALA A 462 -6.52 -15.77 -10.95
CA ALA A 462 -6.10 -16.85 -11.87
C ALA A 462 -6.20 -16.45 -13.36
N PRO A 463 -7.28 -15.79 -13.83
CA PRO A 463 -7.33 -15.25 -15.19
C PRO A 463 -6.24 -14.21 -15.47
N SER A 464 -5.94 -13.35 -14.48
CA SER A 464 -4.88 -12.33 -14.56
C SER A 464 -3.49 -12.97 -14.76
N LEU A 465 -3.15 -13.95 -13.93
CA LEU A 465 -1.91 -14.74 -14.05
C LEU A 465 -1.81 -15.47 -15.39
N GLY A 466 -2.91 -16.04 -15.87
CA GLY A 466 -2.92 -16.70 -17.18
C GLY A 466 -2.56 -15.76 -18.34
N ARG A 467 -2.90 -14.47 -18.26
CA ARG A 467 -2.46 -13.45 -19.24
C ARG A 467 -0.97 -13.10 -19.05
N ALA A 468 -0.52 -12.90 -17.81
CA ALA A 468 0.89 -12.64 -17.49
C ALA A 468 1.83 -13.75 -18.00
N ILE A 469 1.50 -15.01 -17.71
CA ILE A 469 2.30 -16.17 -18.12
C ILE A 469 2.43 -16.24 -19.64
N ARG A 470 1.36 -15.95 -20.38
CA ARG A 470 1.39 -15.92 -21.85
C ARG A 470 2.26 -14.79 -22.39
N PHE A 471 2.21 -13.61 -21.77
CA PHE A 471 3.08 -12.50 -22.12
C PHE A 471 4.55 -12.87 -21.91
N LEU A 472 4.90 -13.35 -20.72
CA LEU A 472 6.26 -13.75 -20.36
C LEU A 472 6.80 -14.87 -21.24
N PHE A 473 5.99 -15.90 -21.52
CA PHE A 473 6.38 -17.01 -22.38
C PHE A 473 6.67 -16.55 -23.82
N ARG A 474 5.90 -15.61 -24.37
CA ARG A 474 6.14 -15.07 -25.72
C ARG A 474 7.41 -14.23 -25.81
N GLY A 475 7.79 -13.57 -24.71
CA GLY A 475 8.99 -12.72 -24.63
C GLY A 475 10.24 -13.44 -24.12
N VAL A 476 10.18 -14.74 -23.83
CA VAL A 476 11.27 -15.44 -23.13
C VAL A 476 12.57 -15.50 -23.94
N ASP A 477 12.48 -15.55 -25.27
CA ASP A 477 13.65 -15.66 -26.16
C ASP A 477 14.50 -14.39 -26.21
N SER A 478 13.92 -13.23 -25.90
CA SER A 478 14.61 -11.93 -25.84
C SER A 478 14.81 -11.42 -24.42
N MET A 479 14.37 -12.18 -23.42
CA MET A 479 14.45 -11.84 -22.01
C MET A 479 15.86 -12.09 -21.47
N ASP A 480 16.32 -11.22 -20.58
CA ASP A 480 17.55 -11.43 -19.83
C ASP A 480 17.60 -12.83 -19.19
N MET A 481 18.78 -13.46 -19.23
CA MET A 481 18.96 -14.87 -18.84
C MET A 481 18.58 -15.11 -17.37
N GLU A 482 18.92 -14.18 -16.47
CA GLU A 482 18.57 -14.31 -15.05
C GLU A 482 17.07 -14.21 -14.87
N LEU A 483 16.40 -13.30 -15.59
CA LEU A 483 14.96 -13.14 -15.53
C LEU A 483 14.21 -14.35 -16.12
N ALA A 484 14.69 -14.91 -17.23
CA ALA A 484 14.17 -16.15 -17.80
C ALA A 484 14.28 -17.32 -16.82
N PHE A 485 15.41 -17.42 -16.09
CA PHE A 485 15.59 -18.41 -15.03
C PHE A 485 14.61 -18.21 -13.87
N ARG A 486 14.42 -16.97 -13.40
CA ARG A 486 13.45 -16.64 -12.34
C ARG A 486 12.01 -16.95 -12.77
N PHE A 487 11.66 -16.68 -14.03
CA PHE A 487 10.35 -17.04 -14.57
C PHE A 487 10.15 -18.56 -14.56
N MET A 488 11.14 -19.33 -15.03
CA MET A 488 11.12 -20.79 -15.01
C MET A 488 10.94 -21.32 -13.58
N ASP A 489 11.73 -20.83 -12.62
CA ASP A 489 11.68 -21.27 -11.22
C ASP A 489 10.32 -20.93 -10.58
N TRP A 490 9.86 -19.69 -10.75
CA TRP A 490 8.54 -19.26 -10.29
C TRP A 490 7.43 -20.13 -10.90
N PHE A 491 7.43 -20.32 -12.22
CA PHE A 491 6.37 -21.05 -12.91
C PHE A 491 6.34 -22.52 -12.49
N GLY A 492 7.50 -23.18 -12.38
CA GLY A 492 7.62 -24.54 -11.87
C GLY A 492 7.09 -24.67 -10.43
N HIS A 493 7.47 -23.74 -9.55
CA HIS A 493 6.97 -23.73 -8.18
C HIS A 493 5.45 -23.46 -8.12
N HIS A 494 4.96 -22.51 -8.91
CA HIS A 494 3.54 -22.19 -9.01
C HIS A 494 2.74 -23.43 -9.44
N LEU A 495 3.12 -24.08 -10.53
CA LEU A 495 2.46 -25.30 -11.01
C LEU A 495 2.42 -26.42 -9.98
N SER A 496 3.49 -26.61 -9.20
CA SER A 496 3.52 -27.63 -8.15
C SER A 496 2.46 -27.43 -7.06
N ASN A 497 2.02 -26.18 -6.84
CA ASN A 497 0.96 -25.82 -5.90
C ASN A 497 -0.46 -25.96 -6.51
N PHE A 498 -0.57 -26.10 -7.83
CA PHE A 498 -1.84 -26.19 -8.56
C PHE A 498 -1.93 -27.48 -9.41
N GLU A 499 -1.39 -28.58 -8.89
CA GLU A 499 -1.46 -29.93 -9.48
C GLU A 499 -0.90 -30.01 -10.91
N PHE A 500 0.07 -29.15 -11.25
CA PHE A 500 0.67 -29.05 -12.59
C PHE A 500 -0.34 -28.84 -13.71
N ARG A 501 -1.47 -28.19 -13.41
CA ARG A 501 -2.52 -27.90 -14.39
C ARG A 501 -2.16 -26.67 -15.21
N TRP A 502 -1.80 -26.88 -16.47
CA TRP A 502 -1.64 -25.83 -17.47
C TRP A 502 -2.16 -26.29 -18.83
N LYS A 503 -2.53 -25.34 -19.68
CA LYS A 503 -2.93 -25.62 -21.06
C LYS A 503 -1.70 -25.72 -21.96
N TRP A 504 -0.91 -26.78 -21.80
CA TRP A 504 0.36 -27.00 -22.51
C TRP A 504 0.24 -26.94 -24.04
N ALA A 505 -0.91 -27.30 -24.60
CA ALA A 505 -1.17 -27.18 -26.04
C ALA A 505 -1.04 -25.74 -26.58
N GLU A 506 -1.19 -24.71 -25.72
CA GLU A 506 -1.03 -23.29 -26.10
C GLU A 506 0.43 -22.91 -26.43
N TRP A 507 1.41 -23.78 -26.15
CA TRP A 507 2.83 -23.47 -26.33
C TRP A 507 3.46 -24.14 -27.56
N TYR A 508 2.77 -25.08 -28.19
CA TYR A 508 3.21 -25.73 -29.44
C TYR A 508 2.53 -25.15 -30.69
N ALA A 509 1.55 -24.26 -30.48
CA ALA A 509 0.81 -23.56 -31.52
C ALA A 509 1.37 -22.14 -31.66
#